data_AF-A0A838JN16-F1
#
_entry.id   AF-A0A838JN16-F1
#
_cell.length_a   1.000
_cell.length_b   1.000
_cell.length_c   1.000
_cell.angle_alpha   90.00
_cell.angle_beta   90.00
_cell.angle_gamma   90.00
#
_symmetry.space_group_name_H-M   'P 1'
#
loop_
_entity.id
_entity.type
_entity.pdbx_description
1 polymer ?
#
loop_
_entity_poly.entity_id
_entity_poly.type
_entity_poly.pdbx_seq_one_letter_code
_entity_poly.pdbx_strand_id
1 'polypeptide(L)'
;MSGLSIINKLALAVLACGVVAAGAWAAGADLGQAQKQATNWTAIGMFAVFVLFTFGVTKWAAAKTKSAADFYTGGGGITGFQNGLAIAGDYMSAASFLGISAAVMVGGFDGLIFSIGFLVGWPVVTFLLAERLRNLGKFTFADVVSFRFAQTPVRIFAASGTLVVVAFYLIAQMVGAGQL
;
A
#
# COMPACT_ATOMS: atom_id res chain seq x y z
N MET A 1 29.95 -9.36 -22.73
CA MET A 1 30.61 -8.44 -21.78
C MET A 1 29.63 -7.52 -21.03
N SER A 2 28.40 -7.97 -20.71
CA SER A 2 27.35 -7.11 -20.08
C SER A 2 26.96 -7.50 -18.64
N GLY A 3 27.39 -8.66 -18.14
CA GLY A 3 27.01 -9.14 -16.80
C GLY A 3 27.70 -8.41 -15.64
N LEU A 4 28.95 -7.96 -15.85
CA LEU A 4 29.77 -7.34 -14.80
C LEU A 4 29.26 -5.94 -14.39
N SER A 5 28.63 -5.20 -15.31
CA SER A 5 28.09 -3.86 -15.02
C SER A 5 26.79 -3.88 -14.23
N ILE A 6 26.01 -4.98 -14.34
CA ILE A 6 24.75 -5.16 -13.60
C ILE A 6 25.03 -5.47 -12.13
N ILE A 7 26.03 -6.31 -11.86
CA ILE A 7 26.45 -6.67 -10.50
C ILE A 7 26.94 -5.43 -9.74
N ASN A 8 27.75 -4.57 -10.38
CA ASN A 8 28.22 -3.33 -9.76
C ASN A 8 27.09 -2.34 -9.48
N LYS A 9 26.08 -2.24 -10.35
CA LYS A 9 24.91 -1.37 -10.13
C LYS A 9 24.03 -1.87 -8.98
N LEU A 10 23.85 -3.18 -8.88
CA LEU A 10 23.13 -3.81 -7.75
C LEU A 10 23.89 -3.63 -6.44
N ALA A 11 25.21 -3.81 -6.44
CA ALA A 11 26.05 -3.59 -5.26
C ALA A 11 26.00 -2.12 -4.79
N LEU A 12 26.02 -1.17 -5.73
CA LEU A 12 25.90 0.26 -5.41
C LEU A 12 24.53 0.62 -4.83
N ALA A 13 23.46 0.01 -5.36
CA ALA A 13 22.10 0.19 -4.84
C ALA A 13 21.93 -0.40 -3.44
N VAL A 14 22.53 -1.58 -3.17
CA VAL A 14 22.53 -2.21 -1.84
C VAL A 14 23.32 -1.38 -0.84
N LEU A 15 24.49 -0.85 -1.23
CA LEU A 15 25.28 0.06 -0.40
C LEU A 15 24.54 1.36 -0.10
N ALA A 16 23.88 1.97 -1.09
CA ALA A 16 23.06 3.17 -0.89
C ALA A 16 21.89 2.90 0.07
N CYS A 17 21.21 1.76 -0.06
CA CYS A 17 20.15 1.36 0.88
C CYS A 17 20.69 1.12 2.29
N GLY A 18 21.89 0.54 2.42
CA GLY A 18 22.57 0.32 3.70
C GLY A 18 22.93 1.63 4.42
N VAL A 19 23.37 2.64 3.68
CA VAL A 19 23.69 3.97 4.23
C VAL A 19 22.43 4.71 4.69
N VAL A 20 21.34 4.65 3.92
CA VAL A 20 20.05 5.22 4.33
C VAL A 20 19.48 4.51 5.55
N ALA A 21 19.59 3.18 5.60
CA ALA A 21 19.17 2.40 6.77
C ALA A 21 20.00 2.79 8.00
N ALA A 22 21.33 2.91 7.89
CA ALA A 22 22.19 3.32 9.01
C ALA A 22 21.84 4.73 9.54
N GLY A 23 21.45 5.66 8.65
CA GLY A 23 20.97 6.99 9.06
C GLY A 23 19.65 6.96 9.84
N ALA A 24 18.77 6.01 9.54
CA ALA A 24 17.50 5.84 10.26
C ALA A 24 17.70 5.33 11.70
N TRP A 25 18.77 4.57 11.99
CA TRP A 25 19.12 4.16 13.35
C TRP A 25 19.70 5.30 14.20
N ALA A 26 20.25 6.35 13.57
CA ALA A 26 20.80 7.52 14.25
C ALA A 26 19.73 8.55 14.61
N ALA A 27 18.57 8.52 13.93
CA ALA A 27 17.39 9.26 14.33
C ALA A 27 16.73 8.53 15.51
N GLY A 28 17.25 8.76 16.72
CA GLY A 28 16.62 8.27 17.94
C GLY A 28 15.14 8.66 17.94
N ALA A 29 14.26 7.66 18.08
CA ALA A 29 12.84 7.92 18.20
C ALA A 29 12.61 8.61 19.55
N ASP A 30 12.45 9.93 19.55
CA ASP A 30 11.98 10.69 20.71
C ASP A 30 10.48 10.40 20.91
N LEU A 31 10.21 9.16 21.30
CA LEU A 31 8.90 8.70 21.74
C LEU A 31 8.78 9.18 23.18
N GLY A 32 8.37 10.44 23.34
CA GLY A 32 8.08 11.02 24.64
C GLY A 32 7.29 10.05 25.53
N GLN A 33 7.56 10.09 26.83
CA GLN A 33 7.06 9.18 27.88
C GLN A 33 5.68 8.56 27.55
N ALA A 34 5.68 7.37 26.95
CA ALA A 34 4.45 6.65 26.62
C ALA A 34 3.75 6.25 27.93
N GLN A 35 2.71 7.00 28.29
CA GLN A 35 1.90 6.69 29.46
C GLN A 35 1.23 5.32 29.22
N LYS A 36 1.52 4.36 30.09
CA LYS A 36 0.95 3.01 29.99
C LYS A 36 -0.56 3.07 30.23
N GLN A 37 -1.33 3.09 29.14
CA GLN A 37 -2.79 3.02 29.13
C GLN A 37 -3.25 1.76 29.89
N ALA A 38 -4.28 1.87 30.72
CA ALA A 38 -4.89 0.71 31.37
C ALA A 38 -5.43 -0.28 30.32
N THR A 39 -5.26 -1.58 30.54
CA THR A 39 -5.64 -2.62 29.58
C THR A 39 -7.15 -2.62 29.34
N ASN A 40 -7.57 -2.19 28.15
CA ASN A 40 -8.97 -2.19 27.76
C ASN A 40 -9.35 -3.54 27.13
N TRP A 41 -9.86 -4.45 27.96
CA TRP A 41 -10.29 -5.79 27.54
C TRP A 41 -11.40 -5.78 26.48
N THR A 42 -12.28 -4.78 26.48
CA THR A 42 -13.33 -4.62 25.48
C THR A 42 -12.73 -4.34 24.10
N ALA A 43 -11.78 -3.40 24.02
CA ALA A 43 -11.10 -3.07 22.77
C ALA A 43 -10.29 -4.27 22.22
N ILE A 44 -9.59 -4.99 23.10
CA ILE A 44 -8.84 -6.20 22.74
C ILE A 44 -9.80 -7.28 22.20
N GLY A 45 -10.95 -7.48 22.86
CA GLY A 45 -11.97 -8.43 22.41
C GLY A 45 -12.50 -8.09 21.01
N MET A 46 -12.86 -6.82 20.77
CA MET A 46 -13.33 -6.36 19.45
C MET A 46 -12.25 -6.54 18.37
N PHE A 47 -11.00 -6.19 18.67
CA PHE A 47 -9.88 -6.36 17.75
C PHE A 47 -9.66 -7.84 17.41
N ALA A 48 -9.67 -8.73 18.40
CA ALA A 48 -9.52 -10.17 18.19
C ALA A 48 -10.64 -10.74 17.31
N VAL A 49 -11.90 -10.36 17.56
CA VAL A 49 -13.04 -10.77 16.74
C VAL A 49 -12.86 -10.31 15.29
N PHE A 50 -12.46 -9.04 15.09
CA PHE A 50 -12.25 -8.49 13.74
C PHE A 50 -11.11 -9.21 12.99
N VAL A 51 -9.99 -9.48 13.65
CA VAL A 51 -8.85 -10.21 13.08
C VAL A 51 -9.24 -11.64 12.71
N LEU A 52 -9.92 -12.36 13.61
CA LEU A 52 -10.36 -13.74 13.36
C LEU A 52 -11.38 -13.81 12.23
N PHE A 53 -12.33 -12.87 12.20
CA PHE A 53 -13.28 -12.74 11.10
C PHE A 53 -12.56 -12.53 9.77
N THR A 54 -11.61 -11.60 9.73
CA THR A 54 -10.82 -11.29 8.53
C THR A 54 -10.04 -12.53 8.05
N PHE A 55 -9.36 -13.24 8.94
CA PHE A 55 -8.69 -14.50 8.59
C PHE A 55 -9.65 -15.59 8.10
N GLY A 56 -10.84 -15.69 8.70
CA GLY A 56 -11.89 -16.61 8.27
C GLY A 56 -12.33 -16.34 6.83
N VAL A 57 -12.64 -15.08 6.51
CA VAL A 57 -13.01 -14.65 5.15
C VAL A 57 -11.86 -14.88 4.17
N THR A 58 -10.63 -14.51 4.53
CA THR A 58 -9.45 -14.70 3.68
C THR A 58 -9.19 -16.18 3.39
N LYS A 59 -9.28 -17.06 4.39
CA LYS A 59 -9.09 -18.50 4.20
C LYS A 59 -10.18 -19.09 3.29
N TRP A 60 -11.43 -18.68 3.49
CA TRP A 60 -12.54 -19.09 2.63
C TRP A 60 -12.36 -18.62 1.18
N ALA A 61 -11.93 -17.38 0.98
CA ALA A 61 -11.66 -16.84 -0.34
C ALA A 61 -10.47 -17.55 -1.01
N ALA A 62 -9.37 -17.78 -0.27
CA ALA A 62 -8.18 -18.44 -0.79
C ALA A 62 -8.49 -19.88 -1.23
N ALA A 63 -9.38 -20.59 -0.55
CA ALA A 63 -9.80 -21.94 -0.93
C ALA A 63 -10.58 -22.01 -2.27
N LYS A 64 -11.12 -20.87 -2.75
CA LYS A 64 -11.84 -20.78 -4.02
C LYS A 64 -10.95 -20.41 -5.21
N THR A 65 -9.76 -19.88 -4.97
CA THR A 65 -8.84 -19.43 -6.01
C THR A 65 -8.06 -20.60 -6.61
N LYS A 66 -8.22 -20.88 -7.91
CA LYS A 66 -7.56 -22.02 -8.59
C LYS A 66 -6.65 -21.63 -9.74
N SER A 67 -6.82 -20.43 -10.29
CA SER A 67 -6.03 -19.91 -11.41
C SER A 67 -5.55 -18.47 -11.16
N ALA A 68 -4.60 -18.00 -11.98
CA ALA A 68 -4.17 -16.60 -11.95
C ALA A 68 -5.32 -15.63 -12.27
N ALA A 69 -6.24 -16.01 -13.15
CA ALA A 69 -7.43 -15.20 -13.43
C ALA A 69 -8.36 -15.13 -12.20
N ASP A 70 -8.52 -16.23 -11.45
CA ASP A 70 -9.27 -16.20 -10.20
C ASP A 70 -8.59 -15.30 -9.16
N PHE A 71 -7.26 -15.32 -9.10
CA PHE A 71 -6.49 -14.51 -8.16
C PHE A 71 -6.52 -13.01 -8.48
N TYR A 72 -6.33 -12.65 -9.76
CA TYR A 72 -6.19 -11.24 -10.17
C TYR A 72 -7.52 -10.57 -10.56
N THR A 73 -8.52 -11.31 -11.03
CA THR A 73 -9.80 -10.73 -11.50
C THR A 73 -11.03 -11.38 -10.86
N GLY A 74 -10.86 -12.30 -9.92
CA GLY A 74 -11.98 -13.04 -9.32
C GLY A 74 -12.77 -13.87 -10.35
N GLY A 75 -12.10 -14.29 -11.44
CA GLY A 75 -12.75 -15.02 -12.55
C GLY A 75 -13.65 -14.16 -13.43
N GLY A 76 -13.61 -12.83 -13.30
CA GLY A 76 -14.41 -11.89 -14.10
C GLY A 76 -15.87 -11.74 -13.65
N GLY A 77 -16.27 -12.36 -12.54
CA GLY A 77 -17.65 -12.34 -12.03
C GLY A 77 -17.97 -11.22 -11.04
N ILE A 78 -17.05 -10.27 -10.81
CA ILE A 78 -17.22 -9.19 -9.82
C ILE A 78 -18.13 -8.10 -10.41
N THR A 79 -19.23 -7.80 -9.72
CA THR A 79 -20.15 -6.72 -10.14
C THR A 79 -19.53 -5.33 -9.91
N GLY A 80 -20.02 -4.32 -10.64
CA GLY A 80 -19.52 -2.94 -10.49
C GLY A 80 -19.62 -2.39 -9.06
N PHE A 81 -20.70 -2.72 -8.34
CA PHE A 81 -20.87 -2.29 -6.94
C PHE A 81 -19.86 -2.98 -6.01
N GLN A 82 -19.65 -4.29 -6.16
CA GLN A 82 -18.65 -5.03 -5.37
C GLN A 82 -17.24 -4.51 -5.63
N ASN A 83 -16.90 -4.23 -6.89
CA ASN A 83 -15.61 -3.65 -7.24
C ASN A 83 -15.46 -2.23 -6.67
N GLY A 84 -16.51 -1.41 -6.75
CA GLY A 84 -16.51 -0.07 -6.16
C GLY A 84 -16.31 -0.09 -4.64
N LEU A 85 -16.99 -1.00 -3.94
CA LEU A 85 -16.84 -1.18 -2.49
C LEU A 85 -15.43 -1.67 -2.12
N ALA A 86 -14.86 -2.59 -2.90
CA ALA A 86 -13.49 -3.07 -2.68
C ALA A 86 -12.47 -1.93 -2.82
N ILE A 87 -12.57 -1.12 -3.88
CA ILE A 87 -11.66 0.01 -4.08
C ILE A 87 -11.85 1.09 -3.01
N ALA A 88 -13.09 1.37 -2.61
CA ALA A 88 -13.36 2.28 -1.49
C ALA A 88 -12.75 1.77 -0.18
N GLY A 89 -12.81 0.46 0.05
CA GLY A 89 -12.13 -0.19 1.18
C GLY A 89 -10.62 -0.03 1.15
N ASP A 90 -9.99 -0.28 0.01
CA ASP A 90 -8.54 -0.11 -0.19
C ASP A 90 -8.09 1.35 -0.01
N TYR A 91 -8.96 2.31 -0.32
CA TYR A 91 -8.71 3.73 -0.12
C TYR A 91 -8.73 4.14 1.37
N MET A 92 -9.48 3.40 2.21
CA MET A 92 -9.58 3.68 3.64
C MET A 92 -8.40 3.09 4.40
N SER A 93 -7.55 3.97 4.94
CA SER A 93 -6.44 3.58 5.81
C SER A 93 -6.26 4.57 6.96
N ALA A 94 -5.45 4.18 7.95
CA ALA A 94 -5.09 5.06 9.06
C ALA A 94 -4.43 6.37 8.56
N ALA A 95 -3.65 6.29 7.47
CA ALA A 95 -3.04 7.48 6.86
C ALA A 95 -4.11 8.40 6.24
N SER A 96 -5.09 7.86 5.54
CA SER A 96 -6.18 8.64 4.95
C SER A 96 -7.04 9.32 6.03
N PHE A 97 -7.29 8.65 7.15
CA PHE A 97 -8.07 9.21 8.26
C PHE A 97 -7.25 10.23 9.08
N LEU A 98 -6.12 9.81 9.65
CA LEU A 98 -5.29 10.63 10.54
C LEU A 98 -4.61 11.78 9.80
N GLY A 99 -4.19 11.56 8.56
CA GLY A 99 -3.50 12.58 7.76
C GLY A 99 -4.41 13.75 7.42
N ILE A 100 -5.65 13.47 7.01
CA ILE A 100 -6.64 14.51 6.73
C ILE A 100 -7.08 15.20 8.02
N SER A 101 -7.38 14.47 9.10
CA SER A 101 -7.77 15.10 10.36
C SER A 101 -6.67 15.99 10.92
N ALA A 102 -5.40 15.58 10.80
CA ALA A 102 -4.26 16.40 11.20
C ALA A 102 -4.12 17.64 10.31
N ALA A 103 -4.26 17.50 8.99
CA ALA A 103 -4.21 18.62 8.06
C ALA A 103 -5.30 19.66 8.35
N VAL A 104 -6.52 19.22 8.69
CA VAL A 104 -7.62 20.10 9.09
C VAL A 104 -7.38 20.72 10.47
N MET A 105 -6.83 19.95 11.42
CA MET A 105 -6.49 20.49 12.74
C MET A 105 -5.45 21.63 12.65
N VAL A 106 -4.49 21.54 11.73
CA VAL A 106 -3.44 22.56 11.55
C VAL A 106 -3.88 23.69 10.63
N GLY A 107 -4.50 23.36 9.49
CA GLY A 107 -4.85 24.30 8.42
C GLY A 107 -6.29 24.81 8.46
N GLY A 108 -7.10 24.39 9.42
CA GLY A 108 -8.52 24.74 9.50
C GLY A 108 -9.31 24.23 8.28
N PHE A 109 -10.28 25.04 7.83
CA PHE A 109 -11.14 24.70 6.70
C PHE A 109 -10.35 24.47 5.40
N ASP A 110 -9.23 25.18 5.21
CA ASP A 110 -8.39 25.03 4.03
C ASP A 110 -7.75 23.63 3.94
N GLY A 111 -7.59 22.93 5.07
CA GLY A 111 -7.15 21.53 5.10
C GLY A 111 -8.12 20.58 4.38
N LEU A 112 -9.42 20.92 4.28
CA LEU A 112 -10.41 20.11 3.57
C LEU A 112 -10.18 20.10 2.06
N ILE A 113 -9.49 21.10 1.50
CA ILE A 113 -9.21 21.14 0.06
C ILE A 113 -8.33 19.96 -0.36
N PHE A 114 -7.41 19.53 0.51
CA PHE A 114 -6.58 18.35 0.29
C PHE A 114 -7.42 17.07 0.30
N SER A 115 -8.47 17.01 1.12
CA SER A 115 -9.39 15.86 1.16
C SER A 115 -10.15 15.71 -0.15
N ILE A 116 -10.69 16.81 -0.67
CA ILE A 116 -11.43 16.83 -1.93
C ILE A 116 -10.51 16.48 -3.09
N GLY A 117 -9.30 17.07 -3.13
CA GLY A 117 -8.30 16.75 -4.16
C GLY A 117 -7.92 15.27 -4.16
N PHE A 118 -7.69 14.69 -2.98
CA PHE A 118 -7.34 13.28 -2.83
C PHE A 118 -8.50 12.35 -3.21
N LEU A 119 -9.75 12.74 -2.90
CA LEU A 119 -10.95 11.97 -3.23
C LEU A 119 -11.27 12.01 -4.72
N VAL A 120 -11.21 13.19 -5.34
CA VAL A 120 -11.57 13.39 -6.77
C VAL A 120 -10.45 12.90 -7.69
N GLY A 121 -9.20 12.99 -7.28
CA GLY A 121 -8.05 12.56 -8.08
C GLY A 121 -8.03 11.04 -8.32
N TRP A 122 -8.47 10.24 -7.35
CA TRP A 122 -8.43 8.78 -7.45
C TRP A 122 -9.29 8.24 -8.62
N PRO A 123 -10.60 8.53 -8.73
CA PRO A 123 -11.41 8.03 -9.85
C PRO A 123 -10.86 8.45 -11.21
N VAL A 124 -10.35 9.68 -11.33
CA VAL A 124 -9.74 10.19 -12.57
C VAL A 124 -8.58 9.29 -12.98
N VAL A 125 -7.64 9.01 -12.07
CA VAL A 125 -6.51 8.13 -12.35
C VAL A 125 -6.98 6.71 -12.65
N THR A 126 -7.94 6.18 -11.89
CA THR A 126 -8.49 4.84 -12.12
C THR A 126 -9.14 4.73 -13.48
N PHE A 127 -9.94 5.69 -13.95
CA PHE A 127 -10.56 5.64 -15.27
C PHE A 127 -9.52 5.74 -16.40
N LEU A 128 -8.54 6.64 -16.28
CA LEU A 128 -7.48 6.80 -17.29
C LEU A 128 -6.58 5.56 -17.41
N LEU A 129 -6.33 4.88 -16.29
CA LEU A 129 -5.43 3.72 -16.27
C LEU A 129 -6.17 2.40 -16.51
N ALA A 130 -7.37 2.22 -15.96
CA ALA A 130 -8.10 0.94 -15.99
C ALA A 130 -8.38 0.47 -17.42
N GLU A 131 -8.77 1.37 -18.33
CA GLU A 131 -9.05 0.99 -19.71
C GLU A 131 -7.79 0.50 -20.44
N ARG A 132 -6.66 1.20 -20.27
CA ARG A 132 -5.37 0.79 -20.87
C ARG A 132 -4.89 -0.55 -20.33
N LEU A 133 -5.02 -0.79 -19.02
CA LEU A 133 -4.64 -2.06 -18.41
C LEU A 133 -5.54 -3.20 -18.87
N ARG A 134 -6.86 -2.97 -18.96
CA ARG A 134 -7.83 -3.98 -19.42
C ARG A 134 -7.60 -4.38 -20.89
N ASN A 135 -7.29 -3.41 -21.75
CA ASN A 135 -7.09 -3.66 -23.18
C ASN A 135 -5.79 -4.43 -23.48
N LEU A 136 -4.81 -4.42 -22.58
CA LEU A 136 -3.54 -5.14 -22.75
C LEU A 136 -3.58 -6.60 -22.27
N GLY A 137 -4.65 -7.03 -21.59
CA GLY A 137 -4.83 -8.40 -21.13
C GLY A 137 -3.76 -8.89 -20.14
N LYS A 138 -3.07 -7.98 -19.44
CA LYS A 138 -2.07 -8.27 -18.41
C LYS A 138 -2.62 -7.93 -17.04
N PHE A 139 -2.17 -8.68 -16.02
CA PHE A 139 -2.71 -8.57 -14.66
C PHE A 139 -1.98 -7.55 -13.79
N THR A 140 -0.71 -7.22 -14.09
CA THR A 140 0.08 -6.28 -13.28
C THR A 140 0.54 -5.06 -14.09
N PHE A 141 0.70 -3.92 -13.42
CA PHE A 141 1.27 -2.72 -14.03
C PHE A 141 2.68 -2.97 -14.59
N ALA A 142 3.51 -3.73 -13.88
CA ALA A 142 4.85 -4.10 -14.33
C ALA A 142 4.81 -4.89 -15.65
N ASP A 143 3.85 -5.81 -15.80
CA ASP A 143 3.65 -6.55 -17.05
C ASP A 143 3.31 -5.61 -18.22
N VAL A 144 2.45 -4.62 -17.98
CA VAL A 144 2.04 -3.64 -18.98
C VAL A 144 3.20 -2.75 -19.41
N VAL A 145 3.98 -2.21 -18.47
CA VAL A 145 5.14 -1.37 -18.81
C VAL A 145 6.21 -2.20 -19.52
N SER A 146 6.40 -3.45 -19.11
CA SER A 146 7.33 -4.38 -19.74
C SER A 146 6.94 -4.81 -21.16
N PHE A 147 5.73 -4.46 -21.63
CA PHE A 147 5.34 -4.67 -23.03
C PHE A 147 6.09 -3.74 -23.98
N ARG A 148 6.44 -2.52 -23.53
CA ARG A 148 7.16 -1.52 -24.33
C ARG A 148 8.66 -1.46 -24.00
N PHE A 149 9.05 -1.96 -22.84
CA PHE A 149 10.42 -1.85 -22.30
C PHE A 149 11.01 -3.22 -21.95
N ALA A 150 12.30 -3.26 -21.59
CA ALA A 150 12.96 -4.50 -21.20
C ALA A 150 12.35 -5.10 -19.91
N GLN A 151 11.95 -6.38 -19.95
CA GLN A 151 11.18 -7.00 -18.88
C GLN A 151 11.88 -7.05 -17.53
N THR A 152 13.09 -7.60 -17.47
CA THR A 152 13.84 -7.79 -16.22
C THR A 152 14.09 -6.49 -15.46
N PRO A 153 14.66 -5.43 -16.06
CA PRO A 153 14.91 -4.19 -15.33
C PRO A 153 13.63 -3.48 -14.87
N VAL A 154 12.56 -3.51 -15.69
CA VAL A 154 11.26 -2.91 -15.33
C VAL A 154 10.62 -3.63 -14.15
N ARG A 155 10.63 -4.96 -14.14
CA ARG A 155 10.08 -5.75 -13.03
C ARG A 155 10.84 -5.51 -11.73
N ILE A 156 12.17 -5.47 -11.80
CA ILE A 156 13.01 -5.19 -10.62
C ILE A 156 12.71 -3.78 -10.10
N PHE A 157 12.64 -2.79 -10.99
CA PHE A 157 12.34 -1.41 -10.61
C PHE A 157 10.93 -1.27 -10.02
N ALA A 158 9.93 -1.89 -10.63
CA ALA A 158 8.56 -1.86 -10.11
C ALA A 158 8.48 -2.54 -8.73
N ALA A 159 9.10 -3.71 -8.57
CA ALA A 159 9.11 -4.43 -7.29
C ALA A 159 9.85 -3.65 -6.20
N SER A 160 11.04 -3.10 -6.49
CA SER A 160 11.79 -2.32 -5.51
C SER A 160 11.07 -1.02 -5.14
N GLY A 161 10.51 -0.31 -6.12
CA GLY A 161 9.71 0.90 -5.90
C GLY A 161 8.50 0.62 -5.02
N THR A 162 7.74 -0.44 -5.32
CA THR A 162 6.60 -0.86 -4.49
C THR A 162 7.04 -1.19 -3.06
N LEU A 163 8.13 -1.93 -2.88
CA LEU A 163 8.61 -2.32 -1.55
C LEU A 163 9.03 -1.10 -0.72
N VAL A 164 9.73 -0.14 -1.33
CA VAL A 164 10.12 1.12 -0.68
C VAL A 164 8.89 1.92 -0.25
N VAL A 165 7.93 2.13 -1.16
CA VAL A 165 6.70 2.88 -0.86
C VAL A 165 5.91 2.21 0.25
N VAL A 166 5.72 0.88 0.17
CA VAL A 166 5.00 0.11 1.19
C VAL A 166 5.72 0.17 2.54
N ALA A 167 7.05 0.11 2.58
CA ALA A 167 7.80 0.21 3.83
C ALA A 167 7.55 1.54 4.56
N PHE A 168 7.69 2.67 3.86
CA PHE A 168 7.38 3.99 4.44
C PHE A 168 5.91 4.12 4.85
N TYR A 169 5.02 3.57 4.03
CA TYR A 169 3.59 3.58 4.31
C TYR A 169 3.23 2.81 5.58
N LEU A 170 3.80 1.61 5.77
CA LEU A 170 3.58 0.79 6.95
C LEU A 170 4.16 1.44 8.22
N ILE A 171 5.32 2.08 8.13
CA ILE A 171 5.90 2.83 9.28
C ILE A 171 4.91 3.90 9.74
N ALA A 172 4.41 4.73 8.82
CA ALA A 172 3.46 5.79 9.15
C ALA A 172 2.17 5.22 9.78
N GLN A 173 1.66 4.10 9.27
CA GLN A 173 0.47 3.45 9.84
C GLN A 173 0.72 2.88 11.24
N MET A 174 1.89 2.28 11.49
CA MET A 174 2.22 1.72 12.81
C MET A 174 2.39 2.82 13.86
N VAL A 175 2.98 3.96 13.49
CA VAL A 175 3.06 5.14 14.37
C VAL A 175 1.65 5.68 14.65
N GLY A 176 0.83 5.85 13.61
CA GLY A 176 -0.55 6.32 13.77
C GLY A 176 -1.39 5.40 14.63
N ALA A 177 -1.27 4.08 14.48
CA ALA A 177 -1.99 3.11 15.28
C ALA A 177 -1.47 3.02 16.73
N GLY A 178 -0.17 3.19 16.96
CA GLY A 178 0.44 3.08 18.29
C GLY A 178 0.25 4.30 19.20
N GLN A 179 -0.13 5.45 18.63
CA GLN A 179 -0.45 6.67 19.38
C GLN A 179 -1.93 6.77 19.82
N LEU A 180 -2.78 5.84 19.38
CA LEU A 180 -4.21 5.75 19.69
C LEU A 180 -4.50 4.70 20.77
#